data_AF-A0A699UIM7-F1
#
_entry.id   AF-A0A699UIM7-F1
#
_cell.length_a   1.000
_cell.length_b   1.000
_cell.length_c   1.000
_cell.angle_alpha   90.00
_cell.angle_beta   90.00
_cell.angle_gamma   90.00
#
_symmetry.space_group_name_H-M   'P 1'
#
loop_
_entity.id
_entity.type
_entity.pdbx_description
1 polymer ?
#
loop_
_entity_poly.entity_id
_entity_poly.type
_entity_poly.pdbx_seq_one_letter_code
_entity_poly.pdbx_strand_id
1 'polypeptide(L)'
;LLIINPKDKRKGVLEEPESAKKMSKSNFDAAHIAKDEEIARQLEVELQAEVERERQREEQASMNYIANLYDEVQARIDVDHELAVRWTHEEQKKYTMDERVKLLAEYFERRKKQLAEEKAAAIKNMPPTKTQLRRLMMTYLKNIGRFTHSQLNKKSFEDIQGLYMKE
;
A
#
# COMPACT_ATOMS: atom_id res chain seq x y z
N LEU A 1 119.11 18.49 -40.69
CA LEU A 1 119.35 19.88 -40.25
C LEU A 1 118.22 20.27 -39.31
N LEU A 2 118.59 20.76 -38.12
CA LEU A 2 117.70 21.23 -37.06
C LEU A 2 116.66 22.25 -37.57
N ILE A 3 115.50 22.32 -36.91
CA ILE A 3 115.16 23.41 -35.98
C ILE A 3 113.88 23.03 -35.21
N ILE A 4 114.06 22.84 -33.91
CA ILE A 4 113.01 22.88 -32.88
C ILE A 4 112.60 24.34 -32.69
N ASN A 5 111.30 24.64 -32.63
CA ASN A 5 110.82 25.85 -31.97
C ASN A 5 109.53 25.56 -31.18
N PRO A 6 109.53 25.69 -29.84
CA PRO A 6 108.34 25.58 -29.01
C PRO A 6 107.86 26.97 -28.57
N LYS A 7 106.53 27.13 -28.47
CA LYS A 7 105.74 28.19 -27.82
C LYS A 7 104.82 28.94 -28.79
N ASP A 8 103.58 28.48 -28.88
CA ASP A 8 102.45 29.38 -29.10
C ASP A 8 101.52 29.27 -27.89
N LYS A 9 101.68 30.19 -26.93
CA LYS A 9 100.79 30.34 -25.78
C LYS A 9 99.57 31.12 -26.24
N ARG A 10 98.63 30.45 -26.91
CA ARG A 10 97.30 31.02 -27.16
C ARG A 10 96.56 31.14 -25.83
N LYS A 11 96.45 32.40 -25.40
CA LYS A 11 95.66 32.90 -24.27
C LYS A 11 94.19 32.56 -24.55
N GLY A 12 93.65 31.53 -23.91
CA GLY A 12 92.22 31.30 -23.87
C GLY A 12 91.58 32.44 -23.08
N VAL A 13 90.86 33.32 -23.75
CA VAL A 13 89.91 34.21 -23.07
C VAL A 13 88.73 33.31 -22.69
N LEU A 14 88.70 32.92 -21.42
CA LEU A 14 87.54 32.32 -20.79
C LEU A 14 86.57 33.50 -20.56
N GLU A 15 85.61 33.71 -21.45
CA GLU A 15 84.45 34.54 -21.12
C GLU A 15 83.70 33.81 -20.00
N GLU A 16 83.75 34.39 -18.80
CA GLU A 16 82.86 34.02 -17.71
C GLU A 16 81.42 34.29 -18.17
N PRO A 17 80.49 33.33 -18.08
CA PRO A 17 79.08 33.65 -18.23
C PRO A 17 78.68 34.59 -17.10
N GLU A 18 78.03 35.69 -17.48
CA GLU A 18 77.47 36.71 -16.59
C GLU A 18 76.91 36.06 -15.32
N SER A 19 77.42 36.51 -14.17
CA SER A 19 77.00 36.02 -12.87
C SER A 19 75.47 36.12 -12.76
N ALA A 20 74.80 34.97 -12.78
CA ALA A 20 73.37 34.90 -12.52
C ALA A 20 73.11 35.64 -11.20
N LYS A 21 72.28 36.68 -11.29
CA LYS A 21 71.84 37.53 -10.18
C LYS A 21 71.44 36.62 -9.02
N LYS A 22 72.28 36.55 -7.99
CA LYS A 22 72.04 35.70 -6.80
C LYS A 22 70.74 36.15 -6.16
N MET A 23 69.67 35.39 -6.34
CA MET A 23 68.46 35.59 -5.55
C MET A 23 68.81 35.36 -4.09
N SER A 24 68.40 36.29 -3.22
CA SER A 24 68.42 36.08 -1.76
C SER A 24 67.76 34.73 -1.45
N LYS A 25 68.32 33.96 -0.50
CA LYS A 25 67.78 32.67 -0.05
C LYS A 25 66.26 32.76 0.26
N SER A 26 65.84 33.91 0.81
CA SER A 26 64.44 34.26 1.10
C SER A 26 63.52 34.33 -0.13
N ASN A 27 64.02 34.71 -1.31
CA ASN A 27 63.20 34.81 -2.53
C ASN A 27 63.05 33.44 -3.21
N PHE A 28 64.04 32.55 -3.02
CA PHE A 28 63.98 31.17 -3.51
C PHE A 28 62.94 30.37 -2.70
N ASP A 29 62.94 30.53 -1.37
CA ASP A 29 61.98 29.86 -0.48
C ASP A 29 60.54 30.30 -0.76
N ALA A 30 60.31 31.60 -1.00
CA ALA A 30 58.98 32.12 -1.35
C ALA A 30 58.43 31.60 -2.70
N ALA A 31 59.30 31.42 -3.70
CA ALA A 31 58.91 30.87 -5.00
C ALA A 31 58.61 29.37 -4.94
N HIS A 32 59.27 28.62 -4.06
CA HIS A 32 58.95 27.21 -3.81
C HIS A 32 57.60 27.08 -3.11
N ILE A 33 57.34 27.89 -2.07
CA ILE A 33 56.06 27.92 -1.36
C ILE A 33 54.90 28.24 -2.31
N ALA A 34 55.05 29.22 -3.20
CA ALA A 34 54.01 29.56 -4.17
C ALA A 34 53.68 28.40 -5.14
N LYS A 35 54.70 27.63 -5.56
CA LYS A 35 54.50 26.44 -6.41
C LYS A 35 53.83 25.30 -5.64
N ASP A 36 54.23 25.07 -4.40
CA ASP A 36 53.62 24.05 -3.55
C ASP A 36 52.14 24.37 -3.28
N GLU A 37 51.81 25.66 -3.12
CA GLU A 37 50.43 26.11 -2.96
C GLU A 37 49.59 25.93 -4.24
N GLU A 38 50.17 26.19 -5.42
CA GLU A 38 49.52 25.92 -6.70
C GLU A 38 49.27 24.42 -6.91
N ILE A 39 50.24 23.57 -6.57
CA ILE A 39 50.12 22.12 -6.61
C ILE A 39 49.03 21.64 -5.63
N ALA A 40 48.99 22.19 -4.42
CA ALA A 40 47.96 21.85 -3.43
C ALA A 40 46.54 22.19 -3.92
N ARG A 41 46.36 23.35 -4.56
CA ARG A 41 45.06 23.74 -5.15
C ARG A 41 44.65 22.85 -6.32
N GLN A 42 45.59 22.46 -7.19
CA GLN A 42 45.31 21.53 -8.28
C GLN A 42 44.90 20.16 -7.77
N LEU A 43 45.60 19.65 -6.75
CA LEU A 43 45.29 18.39 -6.10
C LEU A 43 43.89 18.42 -5.44
N GLU A 44 43.50 19.53 -4.81
CA GLU A 44 42.18 19.69 -4.20
C GLU A 44 41.05 19.66 -5.25
N VAL A 45 41.23 20.35 -6.38
CA VAL A 45 40.26 20.32 -7.49
C VAL A 45 40.15 18.94 -8.11
N GLU A 46 41.27 18.24 -8.29
CA GLU A 46 41.29 16.88 -8.84
C GLU A 46 40.60 15.89 -7.90
N LEU A 47 40.85 15.99 -6.59
CA LEU A 47 40.19 15.17 -5.57
C LEU A 47 38.68 15.42 -5.55
N GLN A 48 38.24 16.68 -5.61
CA GLN A 48 36.80 17.02 -5.69
C GLN A 48 36.15 16.45 -6.96
N ALA A 49 36.84 16.52 -8.10
CA ALA A 49 36.35 15.95 -9.34
C ALA A 49 36.24 14.42 -9.29
N GLU A 50 37.18 13.73 -8.63
CA GLU A 50 37.12 12.27 -8.48
C GLU A 50 36.00 11.83 -7.54
N VAL A 51 35.79 12.54 -6.43
CA VAL A 51 34.67 12.30 -5.50
C VAL A 51 33.33 12.44 -6.22
N GLU A 52 33.16 13.47 -7.06
CA GLU A 52 31.93 13.66 -7.82
C GLU A 52 31.72 12.54 -8.87
N ARG A 53 32.79 12.09 -9.54
CA ARG A 53 32.70 10.94 -10.45
C ARG A 53 32.34 9.65 -9.74
N GLU A 54 32.94 9.39 -8.58
CA GLU A 54 32.62 8.22 -7.76
C GLU A 54 31.15 8.25 -7.33
N ARG A 55 30.68 9.39 -6.83
CA ARG A 55 29.27 9.60 -6.49
C ARG A 55 28.33 9.31 -7.66
N GLN A 56 28.64 9.80 -8.86
CA GLN A 56 27.83 9.53 -10.05
C GLN A 56 27.80 8.04 -10.42
N ARG A 57 28.92 7.31 -10.25
CA ARG A 57 28.96 5.87 -10.48
C ARG A 57 28.07 5.13 -9.47
N GLU A 58 28.13 5.51 -8.20
CA GLU A 58 27.28 4.94 -7.14
C GLU A 58 25.80 5.22 -7.38
N GLU A 59 25.46 6.46 -7.72
CA GLU A 59 24.09 6.85 -8.06
C GLU A 59 23.57 6.07 -9.27
N GLN A 60 24.39 5.89 -10.31
CA GLN A 60 24.02 5.08 -11.47
C GLN A 60 23.86 3.59 -11.12
N ALA A 61 24.75 3.03 -10.30
CA ALA A 61 24.64 1.65 -9.83
C ALA A 61 23.37 1.44 -8.99
N SER A 62 23.03 2.40 -8.13
CA SER A 62 21.81 2.42 -7.34
C SER A 62 20.56 2.50 -8.22
N MET A 63 20.54 3.40 -9.21
CA MET A 63 19.44 3.49 -10.17
C MET A 63 19.24 2.20 -10.95
N ASN A 64 20.33 1.58 -11.43
CA ASN A 64 20.27 0.30 -12.13
C ASN A 64 19.74 -0.82 -11.22
N TYR A 65 20.19 -0.84 -9.96
CA TYR A 65 19.69 -1.80 -8.97
C TYR A 65 18.18 -1.65 -8.73
N ILE A 66 17.70 -0.41 -8.56
CA ILE A 66 16.28 -0.12 -8.36
C ILE A 66 15.46 -0.50 -9.60
N ALA A 67 15.95 -0.21 -10.81
CA ALA A 67 15.28 -0.59 -12.06
C ALA A 67 15.10 -2.11 -12.17
N ASN A 68 16.16 -2.87 -11.88
CA ASN A 68 16.10 -4.34 -11.89
C ASN A 68 15.09 -4.88 -10.86
N LEU A 69 15.02 -4.29 -9.67
CA LEU A 69 14.01 -4.67 -8.67
C LEU A 69 12.59 -4.38 -9.15
N TYR A 70 12.39 -3.25 -9.82
CA TYR A 70 11.08 -2.89 -10.37
C TYR A 70 10.64 -3.88 -11.44
N ASP A 71 11.53 -4.24 -12.36
CA ASP A 71 11.26 -5.25 -13.39
C ASP A 71 10.92 -6.62 -12.80
N GLU A 72 11.63 -7.05 -11.74
CA GLU A 72 11.33 -8.31 -11.05
C GLU A 72 9.96 -8.28 -10.38
N VAL A 73 9.64 -7.19 -9.67
CA VAL A 73 8.34 -7.05 -9.00
C VAL A 73 7.21 -6.99 -10.02
N GLN A 74 7.42 -6.30 -11.15
CA GLN A 74 6.43 -6.23 -12.23
C GLN A 74 6.17 -7.61 -12.83
N ALA A 75 7.22 -8.39 -13.12
CA ALA A 75 7.07 -9.75 -13.63
C ALA A 75 6.28 -10.66 -12.68
N ARG A 76 6.45 -10.50 -11.36
CA ARG A 76 5.66 -11.25 -10.36
C ARG A 76 4.18 -10.83 -10.37
N ILE A 77 3.90 -9.52 -10.43
CA ILE A 77 2.54 -8.99 -10.51
C ILE A 77 1.82 -9.53 -11.75
N ASP A 78 2.51 -9.55 -12.90
CA ASP A 78 1.93 -10.03 -14.15
C ASP A 78 1.59 -11.54 -14.07
N VAL A 79 2.50 -12.35 -13.52
CA VAL A 79 2.25 -13.80 -13.29
C VAL A 79 1.08 -14.03 -12.34
N ASP A 80 1.01 -13.29 -11.23
CA ASP A 80 -0.08 -13.41 -10.26
C ASP A 80 -1.42 -12.98 -10.88
N HIS A 81 -1.42 -11.95 -11.71
CA HIS A 81 -2.61 -11.50 -12.44
C HIS A 81 -3.12 -12.58 -13.40
N GLU A 82 -2.25 -13.19 -14.20
CA GLU A 82 -2.60 -14.29 -15.09
C GLU A 82 -3.17 -15.49 -14.31
N LEU A 83 -2.56 -15.83 -13.18
CA LEU A 83 -3.03 -16.92 -12.32
C LEU A 83 -4.44 -16.64 -11.79
N ALA A 84 -4.71 -15.42 -11.31
CA ALA A 84 -6.03 -15.04 -10.82
C ALA A 84 -7.11 -15.11 -11.92
N VAL A 85 -6.78 -14.67 -13.14
CA VAL A 85 -7.68 -14.76 -14.30
C VAL A 85 -7.97 -16.23 -14.64
N ARG A 86 -6.96 -17.11 -14.63
CA ARG A 86 -7.17 -18.54 -14.87
C ARG A 86 -8.06 -19.18 -13.82
N TRP A 87 -7.84 -18.89 -12.54
CA TRP A 87 -8.61 -19.47 -11.44
C TRP A 87 -10.09 -19.08 -11.50
N THR A 88 -10.37 -17.80 -11.78
CA THR A 88 -11.75 -17.33 -11.93
C THR A 88 -12.43 -17.95 -13.14
N HIS A 89 -11.71 -18.11 -14.26
CA HIS A 89 -12.24 -18.77 -15.45
C HIS A 89 -12.49 -20.27 -15.23
N GLU A 90 -11.62 -20.96 -14.48
CA GLU A 90 -11.77 -22.37 -14.14
C GLU A 90 -12.96 -22.61 -13.20
N GLU A 91 -13.15 -21.78 -12.17
CA GLU A 91 -14.34 -21.78 -11.32
C GLU A 91 -15.63 -21.45 -12.11
N GLN A 92 -15.53 -20.61 -13.15
CA GLN A 92 -16.61 -20.35 -14.11
C GLN A 92 -16.92 -21.53 -15.02
N LYS A 93 -15.91 -22.33 -15.40
CA LYS A 93 -16.11 -23.56 -16.19
C LYS A 93 -16.65 -24.72 -15.36
N LYS A 94 -16.25 -24.81 -14.09
CA LYS A 94 -16.59 -25.92 -13.19
C LYS A 94 -18.09 -26.07 -12.96
N TYR A 95 -18.82 -24.96 -12.95
CA TYR A 95 -20.27 -24.97 -12.90
C TYR A 95 -20.81 -24.41 -14.20
N THR A 96 -21.56 -25.22 -14.92
CA THR A 96 -22.34 -24.72 -16.05
C THR A 96 -23.28 -23.61 -15.57
N MET A 97 -23.59 -22.64 -16.44
CA MET A 97 -24.53 -21.58 -16.12
C MET A 97 -25.85 -22.16 -15.58
N ASP A 98 -26.28 -23.30 -16.12
CA ASP A 98 -27.47 -24.04 -15.70
C ASP A 98 -27.36 -24.56 -14.26
N GLU A 99 -26.22 -25.12 -13.85
CA GLU A 99 -26.00 -25.57 -12.47
C GLU A 99 -26.00 -24.40 -11.48
N ARG A 100 -25.42 -23.26 -11.86
CA ARG A 100 -25.44 -22.04 -11.04
C ARG A 100 -26.86 -21.52 -10.87
N VAL A 101 -27.62 -21.46 -11.95
CA VAL A 101 -29.04 -21.06 -11.94
C VAL A 101 -29.87 -22.03 -11.10
N LYS A 102 -29.61 -23.34 -11.21
CA LYS A 102 -30.29 -24.37 -10.42
C LYS A 102 -30.01 -24.22 -8.92
N LEU A 103 -28.75 -24.09 -8.51
CA LEU A 103 -28.38 -23.88 -7.10
C LEU A 103 -29.01 -22.61 -6.53
N LEU A 104 -29.04 -21.53 -7.32
CA LEU A 104 -29.66 -20.28 -6.92
C LEU A 104 -31.18 -20.43 -6.75
N ALA A 105 -31.85 -21.13 -7.67
CA ALA A 105 -33.27 -21.43 -7.57
C ALA A 105 -33.60 -22.29 -6.33
N GLU A 106 -32.82 -23.34 -6.08
CA GLU A 106 -32.97 -24.19 -4.89
C GLU A 106 -32.79 -23.40 -3.59
N TYR A 107 -31.85 -22.47 -3.55
CA TYR A 107 -31.64 -21.56 -2.42
C TYR A 107 -32.87 -20.68 -2.16
N PHE A 108 -33.42 -20.04 -3.20
CA PHE A 108 -34.60 -19.20 -3.06
C PHE A 108 -35.84 -19.99 -2.63
N GLU A 109 -36.05 -21.19 -3.14
CA GLU A 109 -37.17 -22.05 -2.71
C GLU A 109 -37.05 -22.43 -1.23
N ARG A 110 -35.84 -22.82 -0.79
CA ARG A 110 -35.58 -23.12 0.63
C ARG A 110 -35.86 -21.91 1.52
N ARG A 111 -35.40 -20.72 1.11
CA ARG A 111 -35.58 -19.49 1.89
C ARG A 111 -37.05 -19.08 1.99
N LYS A 112 -37.82 -19.20 0.89
CA LYS A 112 -39.27 -18.95 0.89
C LYS A 112 -40.00 -19.87 1.87
N LYS A 113 -39.65 -21.17 1.89
CA LYS A 113 -40.26 -22.15 2.80
C LYS A 113 -39.97 -21.81 4.27
N GLN A 114 -38.72 -21.51 4.61
CA GLN A 114 -38.34 -21.10 5.96
C GLN A 114 -39.12 -19.86 6.42
N LEU A 115 -39.22 -18.83 5.58
CA LEU A 115 -40.00 -17.62 5.87
C LEU A 115 -41.48 -17.91 6.10
N ALA A 116 -42.07 -18.83 5.35
CA ALA A 116 -43.46 -19.25 5.53
C ALA A 116 -43.65 -19.97 6.89
N GLU A 117 -42.72 -20.85 7.26
CA GLU A 117 -42.72 -21.55 8.55
C GLU A 117 -42.53 -20.58 9.72
N GLU A 118 -41.58 -19.65 9.63
CA GLU A 118 -41.36 -18.58 10.61
C GLU A 118 -42.62 -17.73 10.81
N LYS A 119 -43.27 -17.31 9.71
CA LYS A 119 -44.54 -16.56 9.78
C LYS A 119 -45.66 -17.39 10.42
N ALA A 120 -45.79 -18.65 10.07
CA ALA A 120 -46.80 -19.53 10.66
C ALA A 120 -46.56 -19.75 12.17
N ALA A 121 -45.30 -19.93 12.58
CA ALA A 121 -44.92 -20.04 13.98
C ALA A 121 -45.19 -18.72 14.74
N ALA A 122 -44.87 -17.58 14.14
CA ALA A 122 -45.15 -16.27 14.73
C ALA A 122 -46.66 -16.05 14.93
N ILE A 123 -47.51 -16.46 13.98
CA ILE A 123 -48.98 -16.38 14.12
C ILE A 123 -49.47 -17.27 15.26
N LYS A 124 -48.93 -18.49 15.40
CA LYS A 124 -49.31 -19.42 16.48
C LYS A 124 -48.88 -18.93 17.86
N ASN A 125 -47.72 -18.28 17.95
CA ASN A 125 -47.18 -17.76 19.20
C ASN A 125 -47.66 -16.34 19.53
N MET A 126 -48.46 -15.72 18.65
CA MET A 126 -49.03 -14.41 18.90
C MET A 126 -50.07 -14.52 20.02
N PRO A 127 -50.05 -13.61 21.02
CA PRO A 127 -51.09 -13.59 22.04
C PRO A 127 -52.47 -13.39 21.38
N PRO A 128 -53.55 -13.90 22.01
CA PRO A 128 -54.89 -13.76 21.47
C PRO A 128 -55.21 -12.30 21.16
N THR A 129 -55.75 -12.04 19.97
CA THR A 129 -56.20 -10.71 19.58
C THR A 129 -57.30 -10.23 20.51
N LYS A 130 -57.44 -8.90 20.68
CA LYS A 130 -58.50 -8.27 21.49
C LYS A 130 -59.90 -8.82 21.18
N THR A 131 -60.18 -9.12 19.91
CA THR A 131 -61.44 -9.72 19.45
C THR A 131 -61.59 -11.18 19.88
N GLN A 132 -60.52 -11.99 19.78
CA GLN A 132 -60.52 -13.37 20.28
C GLN A 132 -60.74 -13.41 21.79
N LEU A 133 -60.05 -12.53 22.53
CA LEU A 133 -60.21 -12.41 23.98
C LEU A 133 -61.62 -11.94 24.36
N ARG A 134 -62.18 -10.94 23.65
CA ARG A 134 -63.59 -10.51 23.82
C ARG A 134 -64.54 -11.69 23.67
N ARG A 135 -64.37 -12.50 22.62
CA ARG A 135 -65.23 -13.65 22.33
C ARG A 135 -65.14 -14.70 23.44
N LEU A 136 -63.93 -14.95 23.95
CA LEU A 136 -63.70 -15.88 25.05
C LEU A 136 -64.39 -15.38 26.34
N MET A 137 -64.17 -14.12 26.71
CA MET A 137 -64.81 -13.48 27.87
C MET A 137 -66.35 -13.47 27.74
N MET A 138 -66.88 -13.16 26.56
CA MET A 138 -68.33 -13.25 26.30
C MET A 138 -68.87 -14.66 26.48
N THR A 139 -68.12 -15.68 26.05
CA THR A 139 -68.53 -17.08 26.21
C THR A 139 -68.57 -17.47 27.68
N TYR A 140 -67.56 -17.09 28.45
CA TYR A 140 -67.53 -17.28 29.89
C TYR A 140 -68.73 -16.60 30.57
N LEU A 141 -68.95 -15.31 30.31
CA LEU A 141 -70.05 -14.54 30.90
C LEU A 141 -71.43 -15.11 30.54
N LYS A 142 -71.60 -15.67 29.34
CA LYS A 142 -72.84 -16.36 28.96
C LYS A 142 -73.09 -17.62 29.80
N ASN A 143 -72.03 -18.39 30.04
CA ASN A 143 -72.15 -19.69 30.68
C ASN A 143 -72.19 -19.58 32.21
N ILE A 144 -71.39 -18.68 32.79
CA ILE A 144 -71.22 -18.53 34.24
C ILE A 144 -72.05 -17.36 34.77
N GLY A 145 -71.85 -16.15 34.22
CA GLY A 145 -72.60 -14.95 34.63
C GLY A 145 -74.04 -14.86 34.10
N ARG A 146 -74.54 -15.90 33.43
CA ARG A 146 -75.90 -15.98 32.85
C ARG A 146 -76.28 -14.81 31.94
N PHE A 147 -75.30 -14.13 31.34
CA PHE A 147 -75.56 -13.03 30.42
C PHE A 147 -76.12 -13.54 29.08
N THR A 148 -77.07 -12.82 28.50
CA THR A 148 -77.57 -13.14 27.15
C THR A 148 -76.66 -12.58 26.07
N HIS A 149 -76.67 -13.19 24.89
CA HIS A 149 -75.82 -12.74 23.78
C HIS A 149 -76.15 -11.30 23.34
N SER A 150 -77.43 -10.93 23.31
CA SER A 150 -77.88 -9.58 22.92
C SER A 150 -77.36 -8.49 23.87
N GLN A 151 -77.24 -8.80 25.18
CA GLN A 151 -76.68 -7.88 26.18
C GLN A 151 -75.18 -7.65 26.01
N LEU A 152 -74.44 -8.66 25.55
CA LEU A 152 -72.99 -8.59 25.39
C LEU A 152 -72.56 -8.12 23.99
N ASN A 153 -73.34 -8.41 22.94
CA ASN A 153 -72.91 -8.19 21.55
C ASN A 153 -72.64 -6.71 21.22
N LYS A 154 -73.39 -5.78 21.84
CA LYS A 154 -73.25 -4.33 21.63
C LYS A 154 -72.22 -3.66 22.56
N LYS A 155 -71.65 -4.38 23.52
CA LYS A 155 -70.71 -3.82 24.51
C LYS A 155 -69.29 -3.73 23.96
N SER A 156 -68.55 -2.70 24.36
CA SER A 156 -67.13 -2.57 24.00
C SER A 156 -66.30 -3.71 24.62
N PHE A 157 -65.04 -3.87 24.20
CA PHE A 157 -64.16 -4.85 24.83
C PHE A 157 -63.92 -4.50 26.30
N GLU A 158 -63.73 -3.22 26.60
CA GLU A 158 -63.51 -2.68 27.93
C GLU A 158 -64.70 -2.96 28.85
N ASP A 159 -65.93 -2.81 28.34
CA ASP A 159 -67.15 -3.15 29.08
C ASP A 159 -67.23 -4.65 29.38
N ILE A 160 -66.91 -5.50 28.40
CA ILE A 160 -66.92 -6.96 28.54
C ILE A 160 -65.83 -7.40 29.54
N GLN A 161 -64.64 -6.82 29.44
CA GLN A 161 -63.53 -7.07 30.36
C GLN A 161 -63.90 -6.62 31.77
N GLY A 162 -64.53 -5.46 31.92
CA GLY A 162 -65.00 -4.94 33.20
C GLY A 162 -66.08 -5.82 33.85
N LEU A 163 -66.96 -6.43 33.06
CA LEU A 163 -67.93 -7.42 33.56
C LEU A 163 -67.23 -8.72 33.97
N TYR A 164 -66.31 -9.23 33.15
CA TYR A 164 -65.57 -10.45 33.43
C TYR A 164 -64.75 -10.38 34.71
N MET A 165 -64.16 -9.23 35.05
CA MET A 165 -63.37 -9.05 36.27
C MET A 165 -64.21 -8.85 37.55
N LYS A 166 -65.52 -8.62 37.41
CA LYS A 166 -66.45 -8.40 38.53
C LYS A 166 -67.24 -9.65 38.92
N GLU A 167 -67.27 -10.64 38.04
CA GLU A 167 -67.85 -11.97 38.26
C GLU A 167 -66.83 -12.88 38.94
#